data_AF-A0A961B429-F1
#
_entry.id   AF-A0A961B429-F1
#
_cell.length_a   1.000
_cell.length_b   1.000
_cell.length_c   1.000
_cell.angle_alpha   90.00
_cell.angle_beta   90.00
_cell.angle_gamma   90.00
#
_symmetry.space_group_name_H-M   'P 1'
#
loop_
_entity.id
_entity.type
_entity.pdbx_description
1 polymer ?
#
loop_
_entity_poly.entity_id
_entity_poly.type
_entity_poly.pdbx_seq_one_letter_code
_entity_poly.pdbx_strand_id
1 'polypeptide(L)'
;GGMPFQRKWIIKGYARAEGLGLLTKLGSNTYLAERFAALAENYKAESLENVGETRYFDVTMQQRQSQMPAGGRYPSTVARHYRTSFELTITQNFSERDPLALVAKPPSMASAEPDKKKK
;
A
#
# COMPACT_ATOMS: atom_id res chain seq x y z
N GLY A 1 11.13 9.98 16.58
CA GLY A 1 10.19 10.61 15.63
C GLY A 1 9.41 9.51 14.98
N GLY A 2 8.11 9.43 15.24
CA GLY A 2 7.23 8.42 14.65
C GLY A 2 6.73 8.91 13.30
N MET A 3 6.66 8.03 12.30
CA MET A 3 6.04 8.41 11.02
C MET A 3 4.55 8.70 11.26
N PRO A 4 4.04 9.89 10.90
CA PRO A 4 2.70 10.35 11.30
C PRO A 4 1.56 9.56 10.67
N PHE A 5 1.78 8.91 9.52
CA PHE A 5 0.75 8.16 8.82
C PHE A 5 1.36 7.06 7.93
N GLN A 6 0.74 5.88 7.94
CA GLN A 6 1.10 4.76 7.06
C GLN A 6 -0.17 4.17 6.44
N ARG A 7 -0.08 3.83 5.15
CA ARG A 7 -1.13 3.10 4.42
C ARG A 7 -0.58 1.76 3.96
N LYS A 8 -1.30 0.67 4.24
CA LYS A 8 -0.84 -0.68 3.92
C LYS A 8 -1.84 -1.41 3.04
N TRP A 9 -1.35 -2.01 1.96
CA TRP A 9 -2.10 -2.95 1.12
C TRP A 9 -1.45 -4.32 1.16
N ILE A 10 -2.28 -5.36 1.32
CA ILE A 10 -1.85 -6.76 1.29
C ILE A 10 -2.68 -7.46 0.21
N ILE A 11 -1.99 -7.98 -0.80
CA ILE A 11 -2.60 -8.65 -1.94
C ILE A 11 -2.09 -10.08 -1.95
N LYS A 12 -3.00 -11.05 -1.85
CA LYS A 12 -2.67 -12.47 -1.90
C LYS A 12 -3.35 -13.11 -3.11
N GLY A 13 -2.68 -14.07 -3.72
CA GLY A 13 -3.27 -14.79 -4.85
C GLY A 13 -2.42 -15.94 -5.34
N TYR A 14 -2.84 -16.47 -6.49
CA TYR A 14 -2.10 -17.49 -7.20
C TYR A 14 -1.83 -17.02 -8.63
N ALA A 15 -0.66 -17.38 -9.16
CA ALA A 15 -0.25 -17.06 -10.52
C ALA A 15 -0.01 -18.32 -11.35
N ARG A 16 -0.31 -18.20 -12.65
CA ARG A 16 0.16 -19.14 -13.68
C ARG A 16 1.59 -18.77 -14.10
N ALA A 17 2.24 -19.67 -14.82
CA ALA A 17 3.61 -19.45 -15.32
C ALA A 17 3.76 -18.11 -16.08
N GLU A 18 2.81 -17.76 -16.94
CA GLU A 18 2.80 -16.51 -17.71
C GLU A 18 2.74 -15.26 -16.82
N GLY A 19 2.10 -15.34 -15.65
CA GLY A 19 1.97 -14.24 -14.71
C GLY A 19 3.20 -14.02 -13.82
N LEU A 20 4.15 -14.95 -13.79
CA LEU A 20 5.33 -14.87 -12.92
C LEU A 20 6.22 -13.67 -13.26
N GLY A 21 6.38 -13.36 -14.55
CA GLY A 21 7.15 -12.19 -14.97
C GLY A 21 6.56 -10.86 -14.47
N LEU A 22 5.23 -10.79 -14.34
CA LEU A 22 4.55 -9.63 -13.76
C LEU A 22 4.74 -9.56 -12.24
N LEU A 23 4.71 -10.70 -11.54
CA LEU A 23 4.95 -10.73 -10.09
C LEU A 23 6.34 -10.18 -9.73
N THR A 24 7.37 -10.50 -10.53
CA THR A 24 8.72 -9.97 -10.32
C THR A 24 8.74 -8.45 -10.42
N LYS A 25 8.03 -7.86 -11.40
CA LYS A 25 7.92 -6.40 -11.55
C LYS A 25 7.17 -5.76 -10.39
N LEU A 26 6.12 -6.42 -9.89
CA LEU A 26 5.36 -5.93 -8.73
C LEU A 26 6.17 -5.89 -7.43
N GLY A 27 7.28 -6.61 -7.34
CA GLY A 27 8.22 -6.47 -6.22
C GLY A 27 9.12 -5.24 -6.29
N SER A 28 9.14 -4.51 -7.42
CA SER A 28 9.98 -3.34 -7.61
C SER A 28 9.29 -2.06 -7.12
N ASN A 29 9.98 -1.34 -6.22
CA ASN A 29 9.56 -0.02 -5.76
C ASN A 29 9.42 0.98 -6.91
N THR A 30 10.35 1.00 -7.86
CA THR A 30 10.31 1.91 -9.01
C THR A 30 9.09 1.64 -9.88
N TYR A 31 8.85 0.36 -10.21
CA TYR A 31 7.70 -0.02 -11.03
C TYR A 31 6.38 0.36 -10.34
N LEU A 32 6.25 0.09 -9.03
CA LEU A 32 5.05 0.46 -8.29
C LEU A 32 4.90 1.98 -8.16
N ALA A 33 5.98 2.72 -7.94
CA ALA A 33 5.93 4.19 -7.91
C ALA A 33 5.37 4.76 -9.22
N GLU A 34 5.83 4.28 -10.37
CA GLU A 34 5.32 4.68 -11.68
C GLU A 34 3.83 4.35 -11.85
N ARG A 35 3.40 3.16 -11.42
CA ARG A 35 1.98 2.75 -11.51
C ARG A 35 1.09 3.57 -10.59
N PHE A 36 1.54 3.85 -9.38
CA PHE A 36 0.78 4.66 -8.43
C PHE A 36 0.73 6.13 -8.83
N ALA A 37 1.80 6.68 -9.43
CA ALA A 37 1.78 8.02 -10.03
C ALA A 37 0.75 8.11 -11.16
N ALA A 38 0.72 7.13 -12.08
CA ALA A 38 -0.30 7.10 -13.12
C ALA A 38 -1.73 6.99 -12.56
N LEU A 39 -1.93 6.25 -11.46
CA LEU A 39 -3.23 6.20 -10.78
C LEU A 39 -3.58 7.55 -10.13
N ALA A 40 -2.62 8.20 -9.48
CA ALA A 40 -2.84 9.51 -8.88
C ALA A 40 -3.29 10.55 -9.92
N GLU A 41 -2.66 10.57 -11.09
CA GLU A 41 -3.03 11.46 -12.19
C GLU A 41 -4.44 11.15 -12.71
N ASN A 42 -4.72 9.88 -13.03
CA ASN A 42 -6.01 9.46 -13.60
C ASN A 42 -7.19 9.73 -12.66
N TYR A 43 -7.00 9.57 -11.36
CA TYR A 43 -8.06 9.73 -10.35
C TYR A 43 -7.97 11.05 -9.57
N LYS A 44 -7.05 11.95 -9.94
CA LYS A 44 -6.77 13.19 -9.19
C LYS A 44 -6.53 12.93 -7.69
N ALA A 45 -5.83 11.84 -7.40
CA ALA A 45 -5.61 11.32 -6.07
C ALA A 45 -4.15 11.51 -5.65
N GLU A 46 -3.73 12.76 -5.43
CA GLU A 46 -2.36 13.13 -5.09
C GLU A 46 -1.77 12.29 -3.96
N SER A 47 -2.59 11.84 -3.00
CA SER A 47 -2.16 10.98 -1.87
C SER A 47 -1.53 9.64 -2.27
N LEU A 48 -1.70 9.21 -3.53
CA LEU A 48 -1.15 7.95 -4.03
C LEU A 48 0.26 8.10 -4.61
N GLU A 49 0.74 9.31 -4.87
CA GLU A 49 2.04 9.51 -5.51
C GLU A 49 3.22 9.06 -4.63
N ASN A 50 4.37 8.80 -5.23
CA ASN A 50 5.64 8.64 -4.52
C ASN A 50 6.46 9.91 -4.74
N VAL A 51 6.74 10.61 -3.64
CA VAL A 51 7.43 11.91 -3.64
C VAL A 51 8.85 11.75 -3.04
N GLY A 52 9.32 10.51 -2.86
CA GLY A 52 10.63 10.19 -2.32
C GLY A 52 10.72 10.47 -0.83
N GLU A 53 11.20 11.65 -0.44
CA GLU A 53 11.52 11.95 0.97
C GLU A 53 10.29 12.12 1.86
N THR A 54 9.20 12.67 1.32
CA THR A 54 7.98 12.93 2.09
C THR A 54 6.98 11.80 1.99
N ARG A 55 7.00 11.03 0.90
CA ARG A 55 6.14 9.88 0.71
C ARG A 55 6.80 8.82 -0.13
N TYR A 56 6.95 7.62 0.42
CA TYR A 56 7.63 6.52 -0.24
C TYR A 56 6.95 5.19 0.02
N PHE A 57 7.26 4.22 -0.84
CA PHE A 57 6.78 2.84 -0.71
C PHE A 57 7.88 1.93 -0.17
N ASP A 58 7.50 1.10 0.80
CA ASP A 58 8.20 -0.12 1.16
C ASP A 58 7.41 -1.31 0.61
N VAL A 59 8.04 -2.08 -0.27
CA VAL A 59 7.40 -3.18 -0.99
C VAL A 59 8.06 -4.49 -0.60
N THR A 60 7.23 -5.49 -0.31
CA THR A 60 7.67 -6.86 -0.09
C THR A 60 6.83 -7.80 -0.94
N MET A 61 7.49 -8.58 -1.79
CA MET A 61 6.87 -9.63 -2.58
C MET A 61 7.37 -10.99 -2.09
N GLN A 62 6.47 -11.84 -1.64
CA GLN A 62 6.76 -13.24 -1.31
C GLN A 62 6.10 -14.15 -2.34
N GLN A 63 6.86 -15.13 -2.84
CA GLN A 63 6.37 -16.16 -3.73
C GLN A 63 6.68 -17.52 -3.14
N ARG A 64 5.72 -18.44 -3.21
CA ARG A 64 5.89 -19.83 -2.75
C ARG A 64 5.35 -20.77 -3.80
N GLN A 65 6.04 -21.87 -4.01
CA GLN A 65 5.55 -22.95 -4.87
C GLN A 65 4.36 -23.63 -4.15
N SER A 66 3.16 -23.38 -4.65
CA SER A 66 1.92 -23.83 -4.04
C SER A 66 0.82 -23.81 -5.09
N GLN A 67 0.04 -24.89 -5.16
CA GLN A 67 -1.06 -25.01 -6.10
C GLN A 67 -2.32 -24.37 -5.54
N MET A 68 -3.06 -23.67 -6.40
CA MET A 68 -4.39 -23.18 -6.05
C MET A 68 -5.31 -24.36 -5.70
N PRO A 69 -6.04 -24.30 -4.57
CA PRO A 69 -6.99 -25.36 -4.23
C PRO A 69 -8.17 -25.35 -5.21
N ALA A 70 -8.61 -26.53 -5.61
CA ALA A 70 -9.84 -26.68 -6.39
C ALA A 70 -11.07 -26.47 -5.48
N GLY A 71 -12.13 -25.85 -6.00
CA GLY A 71 -13.36 -25.64 -5.26
C GLY A 71 -14.52 -25.25 -6.17
N GLY A 72 -15.71 -25.02 -5.60
CA GLY A 72 -16.92 -24.72 -6.39
C GLY A 72 -16.79 -23.50 -7.31
N ARG A 73 -15.97 -22.52 -6.94
CA ARG A 73 -15.69 -21.33 -7.76
C ARG A 73 -14.64 -21.57 -8.86
N TYR A 74 -13.75 -22.54 -8.66
CA TYR A 74 -12.62 -22.81 -9.55
C TYR A 74 -12.40 -24.32 -9.67
N PRO A 75 -12.82 -24.95 -10.78
CA PRO A 75 -12.67 -26.39 -10.96
C PRO A 75 -11.20 -26.80 -11.05
N SER A 76 -10.91 -28.07 -10.79
CA SER A 76 -9.55 -28.63 -10.75
C SER A 76 -8.77 -28.41 -12.06
N THR A 77 -9.47 -28.43 -13.19
CA THR A 77 -8.91 -28.16 -14.52
C THR A 77 -8.34 -26.75 -14.64
N VAL A 78 -8.91 -25.77 -13.93
CA VAL A 78 -8.42 -24.38 -13.90
C VAL A 78 -7.36 -24.22 -12.82
N ALA A 79 -7.63 -24.71 -11.60
CA ALA A 79 -6.77 -24.52 -10.43
C ALA A 79 -5.35 -25.09 -10.64
N ARG A 80 -5.21 -26.21 -11.35
CA ARG A 80 -3.91 -26.85 -11.67
C ARG A 80 -2.93 -25.98 -12.47
N HIS A 81 -3.42 -24.94 -13.16
CA HIS A 81 -2.60 -24.03 -13.94
C HIS A 81 -1.94 -22.95 -13.05
N TYR A 82 -2.43 -22.75 -11.83
CA TYR A 82 -1.90 -21.78 -10.89
C TYR A 82 -1.06 -22.50 -9.82
N ARG A 83 0.26 -22.44 -9.99
CA ARG A 83 1.22 -23.26 -9.21
C ARG A 83 2.16 -22.45 -8.31
N THR A 84 1.96 -21.14 -8.27
CA THR A 84 2.71 -20.23 -7.40
C THR A 84 1.71 -19.37 -6.63
N SER A 85 1.72 -19.49 -5.31
CA SER A 85 1.05 -18.52 -4.44
C SER A 85 1.95 -17.32 -4.23
N PHE A 86 1.37 -16.13 -4.14
CA PHE A 86 2.11 -14.92 -3.84
C PHE A 86 1.39 -14.06 -2.79
N GLU A 87 2.20 -13.27 -2.10
CA GLU A 87 1.75 -12.21 -1.19
C GLU A 87 2.58 -10.96 -1.45
N LEU A 88 1.91 -9.90 -1.88
CA LEU A 88 2.47 -8.57 -2.09
C LEU A 88 2.00 -7.67 -0.96
N THR A 89 2.95 -7.10 -0.23
CA THR A 89 2.70 -6.06 0.76
C THR A 89 3.30 -4.75 0.23
N ILE A 90 2.47 -3.71 0.20
CA ILE A 90 2.90 -2.34 -0.13
C ILE A 90 2.57 -1.48 1.07
N THR A 91 3.59 -0.85 1.66
CA THR A 91 3.43 0.11 2.74
C THR A 91 3.82 1.48 2.20
N GLN A 92 2.88 2.41 2.15
CA GLN A 92 3.15 3.81 1.87
C GLN A 92 3.39 4.53 3.19
N ASN A 93 4.55 5.15 3.31
CA ASN A 93 4.94 5.94 4.45
C ASN A 93 4.81 7.42 4.11
N PHE A 94 4.39 8.21 5.09
CA PHE A 94 4.28 9.66 4.98
C PHE A 94 5.13 10.27 6.08
N SER A 95 5.98 11.24 5.73
CA SER A 95 6.78 11.97 6.70
C SER A 95 5.97 13.10 7.35
N GLU A 96 6.45 13.63 8.48
CA GLU A 96 5.85 14.80 9.15
C GLU A 96 5.88 16.07 8.31
N ARG A 97 6.69 16.09 7.24
CA ARG A 97 6.77 17.19 6.29
C ARG A 97 5.81 17.03 5.11
N ASP A 98 5.13 15.89 4.98
CA ASP A 98 4.15 15.70 3.92
C ASP A 98 2.90 16.54 4.23
N PRO A 99 2.49 17.44 3.31
CA PRO A 99 1.34 18.32 3.54
C PRO A 99 0.04 17.54 3.77
N LEU A 100 -0.10 16.32 3.22
CA LEU A 100 -1.27 15.47 3.47
C LEU A 100 -1.22 14.79 4.83
N ALA A 101 -0.04 14.56 5.41
CA ALA A 101 0.08 14.04 6.77
C ALA A 101 -0.33 15.10 7.83
N LEU A 102 -0.17 16.38 7.51
CA LEU A 102 -0.53 17.49 8.40
C LEU A 102 -2.05 17.68 8.53
N VAL A 103 -2.82 17.37 7.48
CA VAL A 103 -4.29 17.47 7.49
C VAL A 103 -4.95 16.41 8.39
N ALA A 104 -4.24 15.31 8.69
CA ALA A 104 -4.73 14.23 9.54
C ALA A 104 -4.45 14.43 11.04
N LYS A 105 -3.69 15.47 11.43
CA LYS A 105 -3.49 15.79 12.84
C LYS A 105 -4.82 16.32 13.38
N PRO A 106 -5.50 15.64 14.33
CA PRO A 106 -6.69 16.19 14.94
C PRO A 106 -6.30 17.57 15.50
N PRO A 107 -7.16 18.60 15.37
CA PRO A 107 -6.87 19.91 15.93
C PRO A 107 -6.48 19.67 17.38
N SER A 108 -5.25 20.03 17.74
CA SER A 108 -4.83 19.96 19.14
C SER A 108 -5.93 20.69 19.89
N MET A 109 -6.64 20.00 20.79
CA MET A 109 -7.56 20.68 21.67
C MET A 109 -6.71 21.71 22.41
N ALA A 110 -6.82 22.96 21.95
CA ALA A 110 -6.21 24.09 22.59
C ALA A 110 -6.67 24.02 24.03
N SER A 111 -5.69 23.89 24.92
CA SER A 111 -5.84 23.87 26.35
C SER A 111 -6.96 24.84 26.76
N ALA A 112 -8.09 24.29 27.17
CA ALA A 112 -9.10 25.07 27.88
C ALA A 112 -8.53 25.33 29.28
N GLU A 113 -7.66 26.31 29.37
CA GLU A 113 -7.23 26.91 30.62
C GLU A 113 -8.39 27.82 31.09
N PRO A 114 -9.11 27.51 32.19
CA PRO A 114 -10.12 28.41 32.70
C PRO A 114 -9.41 29.59 33.36
N ASP A 115 -9.47 30.71 32.66
CA ASP A 115 -9.03 32.03 33.05
C ASP A 115 -9.60 32.42 34.43
N LYS A 116 -8.69 32.78 35.34
CA LYS A 116 -9.00 33.29 36.69
C LYS A 116 -9.68 34.66 36.55
N LYS A 117 -11.02 34.71 36.66
CA LYS A 117 -11.69 35.98 36.96
C LYS A 117 -11.83 36.19 38.47
N LYS A 118 -10.89 36.99 38.98
CA LYS A 118 -11.09 37.93 40.09
C LYS A 118 -12.38 38.75 39.87
N LYS A 119 -13.31 38.72 40.82
CA LYS A 119 -13.77 39.89 41.58
C LYS A 119 -14.72 39.46 42.67
#